data_AF-A0A1G2XPC7-F1
#
_entry.id   AF-A0A1G2XPC7-F1
#
_cell.length_a   1.000
_cell.length_b   1.000
_cell.length_c   1.000
_cell.angle_alpha   90.00
_cell.angle_beta   90.00
_cell.angle_gamma   90.00
#
_symmetry.space_group_name_H-M   'P 1'
#
loop_
_entity.id
_entity.type
_entity.pdbx_description
1 polymer ?
#
loop_
_entity_poly.entity_id
_entity_poly.type
_entity_poly.pdbx_seq_one_letter_code
_entity_poly.pdbx_strand_id
1 'polypeptide(L)'
;MLNDAGKLVQHIWNNLPKRFLSIKLDKYVIMPNHMHGIIICRGEPCVRPESCIRPEPCVYPKSFIYSEIANEGNLDEYKPSDKHKDQGEHKVRPYGTMDNSIGRIVQAFKSITTHEYTIGVKTCGWIPFHGKLWQRNYYEHIVRTEDTLNKIREYIQYNPLRWHLDRENPEKVGTDALEDEIFKHDTKNDADI
;
A
#
# COMPACT_ATOMS: atom_id res chain seq x y z
N MET A 1 -18.37 3.67 -1.64
CA MET A 1 -17.64 4.93 -1.95
C MET A 1 -16.45 5.02 -1.02
N LEU A 2 -15.29 5.47 -1.51
CA LEU A 2 -14.10 5.74 -0.67
C LEU A 2 -14.14 7.19 -0.16
N ASN A 3 -13.71 7.39 1.09
CA ASN A 3 -13.42 8.73 1.60
C ASN A 3 -12.11 9.27 1.01
N ASP A 4 -11.73 10.51 1.32
CA ASP A 4 -10.58 11.15 0.69
C ASP A 4 -9.25 10.46 1.01
N ALA A 5 -9.10 9.93 2.23
CA ALA A 5 -7.95 9.08 2.58
C ALA A 5 -7.91 7.80 1.72
N GLY A 6 -9.05 7.14 1.52
CA GLY A 6 -9.16 5.96 0.65
C GLY A 6 -8.84 6.29 -0.82
N LYS A 7 -9.30 7.44 -1.33
CA LYS A 7 -8.96 7.93 -2.67
C LYS A 7 -7.46 8.19 -2.81
N LEU A 8 -6.83 8.79 -1.79
CA LEU A 8 -5.38 8.98 -1.75
C LEU A 8 -4.63 7.64 -1.81
N VAL A 9 -5.03 6.67 -0.99
CA VAL A 9 -4.45 5.32 -0.98
C VAL A 9 -4.59 4.66 -2.36
N GLN A 10 -5.78 4.77 -2.97
CA GLN A 10 -6.05 4.27 -4.32
C GLN A 10 -5.16 4.94 -5.37
N HIS A 11 -5.03 6.26 -5.32
CA HIS A 11 -4.19 7.02 -6.24
C HIS A 11 -2.73 6.57 -6.14
N ILE A 12 -2.18 6.48 -4.92
CA ILE A 12 -0.79 6.06 -4.74
C ILE A 12 -0.59 4.62 -5.21
N TRP A 13 -1.54 3.71 -4.91
CA TRP A 13 -1.49 2.33 -5.38
C TRP A 13 -1.41 2.29 -6.91
N ASN A 14 -2.31 2.97 -7.62
CA ASN A 14 -2.35 3.01 -9.08
C ASN A 14 -1.08 3.62 -9.72
N ASN A 15 -0.33 4.45 -8.99
CA ASN A 15 0.93 5.02 -9.47
C ASN A 15 2.16 4.16 -9.15
N LEU A 16 2.03 3.04 -8.42
CA LEU A 16 3.16 2.16 -8.12
C LEU A 16 3.88 1.66 -9.39
N PRO A 17 3.22 1.26 -10.50
CA PRO A 17 3.91 0.83 -11.72
C PRO A 17 4.73 1.93 -12.40
N LYS A 18 4.41 3.21 -12.17
CA LYS A 18 5.23 4.34 -12.67
C LYS A 18 6.53 4.46 -11.89
N ARG A 19 6.53 4.05 -10.62
CA ARG A 19 7.70 4.07 -9.74
C ARG A 19 8.53 2.79 -9.84
N PHE A 20 7.87 1.66 -10.01
CA PHE A 20 8.47 0.33 -10.07
C PHE A 20 8.12 -0.31 -11.41
N LEU A 21 8.99 -0.14 -12.40
CA LEU A 21 8.73 -0.59 -13.77
C LEU A 21 8.64 -2.12 -13.88
N SER A 22 9.26 -2.83 -12.93
CA SER A 22 9.24 -4.29 -12.83
C SER A 22 7.89 -4.87 -12.40
N ILE A 23 6.89 -4.07 -12.01
CA ILE A 23 5.59 -4.58 -11.59
C ILE A 23 4.45 -4.21 -12.53
N LYS A 24 3.39 -5.00 -12.47
CA LYS A 24 2.03 -4.65 -12.89
C LYS A 24 1.09 -4.86 -11.72
N LEU A 25 -0.01 -4.11 -11.71
CA LEU A 25 -1.10 -4.30 -10.76
C LEU A 25 -2.23 -5.06 -11.43
N ASP A 26 -2.89 -5.89 -10.66
CA ASP A 26 -4.14 -6.55 -11.03
C ASP A 26 -5.22 -6.14 -10.01
N LYS A 27 -6.16 -7.01 -9.65
CA LYS A 27 -7.25 -6.69 -8.72
C LYS A 27 -6.73 -6.24 -7.36
N TYR A 28 -7.39 -5.23 -6.82
CA TYR A 28 -7.19 -4.74 -5.46
C TYR A 28 -8.51 -4.20 -4.90
N VAL A 29 -8.59 -4.11 -3.58
CA VAL A 29 -9.71 -3.53 -2.85
C VAL A 29 -9.19 -2.80 -1.62
N ILE A 30 -9.79 -1.63 -1.34
CA ILE A 30 -9.49 -0.82 -0.15
C ILE A 30 -10.70 -0.93 0.77
N MET A 31 -10.47 -1.49 1.94
CA MET A 31 -11.43 -1.65 3.02
C MET A 31 -11.16 -0.61 4.12
N PRO A 32 -12.10 -0.38 5.05
CA PRO A 32 -11.91 0.63 6.08
C PRO A 32 -10.66 0.46 6.96
N ASN A 33 -10.20 -0.78 7.18
CA ASN A 33 -9.06 -1.06 8.06
C ASN A 33 -7.85 -1.71 7.36
N HIS A 34 -8.01 -2.23 6.13
CA HIS A 34 -6.93 -2.91 5.41
C HIS A 34 -7.14 -2.79 3.89
N MET A 35 -6.19 -3.32 3.11
CA MET A 35 -6.35 -3.46 1.67
C MET A 35 -5.79 -4.79 1.20
N HIS A 36 -6.41 -5.35 0.16
CA HIS A 36 -5.87 -6.48 -0.58
C HIS A 36 -5.50 -6.03 -1.99
N GLY A 37 -4.43 -6.61 -2.54
CA GLY A 37 -4.01 -6.29 -3.90
C GLY A 37 -3.10 -7.36 -4.47
N ILE A 38 -3.22 -7.58 -5.77
CA ILE A 38 -2.36 -8.50 -6.53
C ILE A 38 -1.30 -7.68 -7.25
N ILE A 39 -0.03 -8.04 -7.04
CA ILE A 39 1.13 -7.48 -7.73
C ILE A 39 1.75 -8.58 -8.60
N ILE A 40 1.83 -8.32 -9.89
CA ILE A 40 2.50 -9.20 -10.85
C ILE A 40 3.93 -8.71 -11.02
N CYS A 41 4.90 -9.52 -10.60
CA CYS A 41 6.33 -9.22 -10.77
C CYS A 41 6.79 -9.70 -12.15
N ARG A 42 7.33 -8.79 -12.96
CA ARG A 42 7.99 -9.09 -14.23
C ARG A 42 9.48 -9.34 -13.94
N GLY A 43 9.97 -10.51 -14.32
CA GLY A 43 11.27 -11.04 -13.93
C GLY A 43 12.48 -10.37 -14.60
N GLU A 44 12.68 -9.07 -14.35
CA GLU A 44 14.02 -8.50 -14.51
C GLU A 44 14.81 -8.71 -13.21
N PRO A 45 16.01 -9.30 -13.27
CA PRO A 45 16.78 -9.61 -12.08
C PRO A 45 17.07 -8.36 -11.28
N CYS A 46 16.91 -8.47 -9.97
CA CYS A 46 17.27 -7.44 -9.00
C CYS A 46 18.78 -7.14 -9.09
N VAL A 47 19.14 -6.10 -9.83
CA VAL A 47 20.47 -5.48 -9.71
C VAL A 47 20.46 -4.68 -8.41
N ARG A 48 21.49 -4.84 -7.55
CA ARG A 48 21.64 -4.08 -6.30
C ARG A 48 22.44 -2.79 -6.54
N PRO A 49 21.83 -1.61 -6.52
CA PRO A 49 22.54 -0.36 -6.26
C PRO A 49 22.27 0.21 -4.86
N GLU A 50 22.94 1.33 -4.58
CA GLU A 50 23.26 1.81 -3.24
C GLU A 50 22.06 2.14 -2.35
N SER A 51 22.22 1.71 -1.10
CA SER A 51 21.36 1.89 0.06
C SER A 51 21.18 3.38 0.42
N CYS A 52 20.31 4.08 -0.30
CA CYS A 52 19.37 5.07 0.24
C CYS A 52 18.67 5.80 -0.90
N ILE A 53 17.56 5.25 -1.39
CA ILE A 53 16.58 6.09 -2.06
C ILE A 53 15.93 6.96 -0.97
N ARG A 54 16.56 8.11 -0.65
CA ARG A 54 15.75 9.33 -0.64
C ARG A 54 15.13 9.38 -2.03
N PRO A 55 13.82 9.60 -2.16
CA PRO A 55 13.27 9.79 -3.49
C PRO A 55 14.12 10.88 -4.17
N GLU A 56 14.81 10.52 -5.27
CA GLU A 56 14.93 11.42 -6.44
C GLU A 56 13.67 12.27 -6.44
N PRO A 57 13.79 13.61 -6.37
CA PRO A 57 12.76 14.51 -5.86
C PRO A 57 11.45 14.01 -6.41
N CYS A 58 10.64 13.41 -5.55
CA CYS A 58 9.46 12.69 -5.98
C CYS A 58 8.66 13.68 -6.82
N VAL A 59 8.71 13.52 -8.15
CA VAL A 59 7.92 14.33 -9.09
C VAL A 59 6.50 13.79 -9.04
N TYR A 60 5.94 13.75 -7.83
CA TYR A 60 4.55 14.08 -7.67
C TYR A 60 4.55 15.60 -7.64
N PRO A 61 4.00 16.26 -8.67
CA PRO A 61 3.71 17.67 -8.53
C PRO A 61 2.88 17.77 -7.25
N LYS A 62 3.42 18.44 -6.23
CA LYS A 62 2.75 18.67 -4.94
C LYS A 62 1.38 19.35 -5.12
N SER A 63 1.08 19.85 -6.31
CA SER A 63 -0.20 20.41 -6.73
C SER A 63 -1.20 19.40 -7.29
N PHE A 64 -0.78 18.26 -7.86
CA PHE A 64 -1.66 17.40 -8.67
C PHE A 64 -2.55 16.48 -7.83
N ILE A 65 -2.04 15.96 -6.72
CA ILE A 65 -2.84 15.11 -5.83
C ILE A 65 -3.94 15.96 -5.17
N TYR A 66 -3.61 17.13 -4.63
CA TYR A 66 -4.56 17.96 -3.89
C TYR A 66 -5.65 18.59 -4.77
N SER A 67 -5.36 18.91 -6.04
CA SER A 67 -6.37 19.48 -6.95
C SER A 67 -7.48 18.51 -7.33
N GLU A 68 -7.23 17.18 -7.30
CA GLU A 68 -8.26 16.18 -7.64
C GLU A 68 -9.10 15.73 -6.42
N ILE A 69 -8.56 15.83 -5.19
CA ILE A 69 -9.26 15.41 -3.96
C ILE A 69 -9.87 16.56 -3.16
N ALA A 70 -9.36 17.79 -3.28
CA ALA A 70 -9.96 18.95 -2.63
C ALA A 70 -11.09 19.49 -3.51
N ASN A 71 -12.33 19.38 -3.03
CA ASN A 71 -13.42 20.22 -3.54
C ASN A 71 -13.00 21.69 -3.44
N GLU A 72 -13.29 22.47 -4.49
CA GLU A 72 -13.01 23.90 -4.62
C GLU A 72 -13.31 24.66 -3.32
N GLY A 73 -12.27 24.89 -2.51
CA GLY A 73 -12.47 25.33 -1.14
C GLY A 73 -11.14 25.53 -0.43
N ASN A 74 -10.58 26.71 -0.66
CA ASN A 74 -9.51 27.34 0.13
C ASN A 74 -8.12 26.68 0.02
N LEU A 75 -7.43 26.99 -1.08
CA LEU A 75 -5.99 26.82 -1.22
C LEU A 75 -5.26 27.89 -0.40
N ASP A 76 -5.18 27.71 0.92
CA ASP A 76 -4.09 28.35 1.65
C ASP A 76 -2.80 27.64 1.23
N GLU A 77 -1.92 28.40 0.57
CA GLU A 77 -0.62 27.96 0.07
C GLU A 77 0.18 27.31 1.20
N TYR A 78 0.16 25.99 1.31
CA TYR A 78 0.98 25.25 2.26
C TYR A 78 2.45 25.43 1.88
N LYS A 79 3.10 26.41 2.51
CA LYS A 79 4.54 26.62 2.40
C LYS A 79 5.25 25.55 3.24
N PRO A 80 6.03 24.65 2.63
CA PRO A 80 6.85 23.71 3.39
C PRO A 80 7.76 24.52 4.31
N SER A 81 7.75 24.25 5.62
CA SER A 81 8.73 24.86 6.49
C SER A 81 10.13 24.36 6.09
N ASP A 82 11.03 25.26 5.72
CA ASP A 82 12.45 25.01 5.39
C ASP A 82 13.30 24.51 6.57
N LYS A 83 12.70 23.79 7.53
CA LYS A 83 13.37 23.26 8.72
C LYS A 83 13.80 21.80 8.52
N HIS A 84 14.48 21.51 7.41
CA HIS A 84 15.34 20.32 7.29
C HIS A 84 16.81 20.76 7.33
N LYS A 85 17.22 21.40 8.43
CA LYS A 85 18.64 21.67 8.75
C LYS A 85 19.15 20.89 9.96
N ASP A 86 18.48 19.81 10.35
CA ASP A 86 19.07 18.83 11.26
C ASP A 86 19.30 17.53 10.49
N GLN A 87 20.54 17.36 10.05
CA GLN A 87 21.08 16.06 9.67
C GLN A 87 21.31 15.28 10.95
N GLY A 88 20.24 14.73 11.53
CA GLY A 88 20.40 13.67 12.52
C GLY A 88 21.24 12.58 11.90
N GLU A 89 22.36 12.22 12.54
CA GLU A 89 23.24 11.14 12.11
C GLU A 89 22.40 9.91 11.78
N HIS A 90 22.29 9.61 10.49
CA HIS A 90 21.55 8.46 10.02
C HIS A 90 22.43 7.25 10.33
N LYS A 91 22.34 6.72 11.56
CA LYS A 91 22.99 5.47 11.97
C LYS A 91 22.79 4.49 10.83
N VAL A 92 23.90 4.04 10.24
CA VAL A 92 23.94 3.15 9.08
C VAL A 92 22.87 2.08 9.28
N ARG A 93 21.78 2.17 8.50
CA ARG A 93 20.69 1.21 8.62
C ARG A 93 21.27 -0.12 8.12
N PRO A 94 21.19 -1.21 8.89
CA PRO A 94 21.71 -2.49 8.44
C PRO A 94 20.95 -2.86 7.16
N TYR A 95 21.64 -2.75 6.03
CA TYR A 95 21.25 -3.12 4.67
C TYR A 95 19.80 -2.77 4.29
N GLY A 96 19.61 -1.68 3.53
CA GLY A 96 18.31 -1.35 2.95
C GLY A 96 17.68 -2.52 2.17
N THR A 97 16.35 -2.56 2.12
CA THR A 97 15.59 -3.60 1.41
C THR A 97 16.01 -3.67 -0.06
N MET A 98 16.20 -4.87 -0.62
CA MET A 98 16.66 -5.05 -2.00
C MET A 98 15.78 -4.30 -3.00
N ASP A 99 16.40 -3.69 -4.01
CA ASP A 99 15.65 -3.05 -5.08
C ASP A 99 14.80 -4.06 -5.85
N ASN A 100 13.63 -3.59 -6.29
CA ASN A 100 12.57 -4.38 -6.94
C ASN A 100 11.97 -5.54 -6.12
N SER A 101 12.33 -5.69 -4.84
CA SER A 101 11.65 -6.64 -3.95
C SER A 101 10.24 -6.15 -3.57
N ILE A 102 9.34 -7.08 -3.26
CA ILE A 102 8.00 -6.78 -2.71
C ILE A 102 8.12 -5.91 -1.45
N GLY A 103 9.04 -6.25 -0.54
CA GLY A 103 9.27 -5.48 0.67
C GLY A 103 9.61 -4.02 0.38
N ARG A 104 10.39 -3.74 -0.67
CA ARG A 104 10.75 -2.38 -1.07
C ARG A 104 9.55 -1.62 -1.61
N ILE A 105 8.70 -2.28 -2.41
CA ILE A 105 7.48 -1.70 -2.97
C ILE A 105 6.49 -1.34 -1.86
N VAL A 106 6.22 -2.29 -0.96
CA VAL A 106 5.29 -2.09 0.18
C VAL A 106 5.82 -1.01 1.13
N GLN A 107 7.13 -0.97 1.39
CA GLN A 107 7.74 0.07 2.19
C GLN A 107 7.53 1.46 1.57
N ALA A 108 7.79 1.62 0.27
CA ALA A 108 7.58 2.89 -0.42
C ALA A 108 6.10 3.28 -0.40
N PHE A 109 5.20 2.35 -0.68
CA PHE A 109 3.76 2.56 -0.63
C PHE A 109 3.30 3.08 0.74
N LYS A 110 3.62 2.37 1.83
CA LYS A 110 3.26 2.76 3.21
C LYS A 110 3.87 4.10 3.61
N SER A 111 5.09 4.39 3.17
CA SER A 111 5.77 5.65 3.48
C SER A 111 5.13 6.84 2.76
N ILE A 112 4.86 6.73 1.46
CA ILE A 112 4.27 7.81 0.66
C ILE A 112 2.84 8.09 1.14
N THR A 113 2.03 7.04 1.33
CA THR A 113 0.66 7.18 1.84
C THR A 113 0.62 7.85 3.21
N THR A 114 1.50 7.47 4.14
CA THR A 114 1.57 8.12 5.46
C THR A 114 1.96 9.60 5.35
N HIS A 115 2.92 9.92 4.47
CA HIS A 115 3.35 11.28 4.27
C HIS A 115 2.24 12.17 3.72
N GLU A 116 1.61 11.74 2.61
CA GLU A 116 0.51 12.49 1.98
C GLU A 116 -0.72 12.59 2.90
N TYR A 117 -1.04 11.52 3.65
CA TYR A 117 -2.10 11.57 4.64
C TYR A 117 -1.83 12.61 5.74
N THR A 118 -0.59 12.68 6.22
CA THR A 118 -0.17 13.67 7.23
C THR A 118 -0.31 15.09 6.70
N ILE A 119 -0.04 15.31 5.41
CA ILE A 119 -0.26 16.61 4.78
C ILE A 119 -1.76 16.90 4.68
N GLY A 120 -2.57 15.96 4.18
CA GLY A 120 -4.03 16.12 4.11
C GLY A 120 -4.69 16.47 5.44
N VAL A 121 -4.21 15.89 6.55
CA VAL A 121 -4.65 16.28 7.92
C VAL A 121 -4.30 17.74 8.24
N LYS A 122 -3.13 18.22 7.82
CA LYS A 122 -2.66 19.58 8.11
C LYS A 122 -3.28 20.64 7.20
N THR A 123 -3.58 20.30 5.94
CA THR A 123 -3.95 21.29 4.91
C THR A 123 -5.40 21.19 4.47
N CYS A 124 -5.99 20.00 4.50
CA CYS A 124 -7.33 19.73 3.97
C CYS A 124 -8.36 19.45 5.09
N GLY A 125 -7.98 19.64 6.35
CA GLY A 125 -8.88 19.42 7.50
C GLY A 125 -9.30 17.97 7.71
N TRP A 126 -8.53 16.99 7.20
CA TRP A 126 -8.85 15.58 7.44
C TRP A 126 -8.79 15.24 8.93
N ILE A 127 -9.69 14.38 9.38
CA ILE A 127 -9.71 13.91 10.76
C ILE A 127 -8.40 13.13 11.03
N PRO A 128 -7.60 13.52 12.04
CA PRO A 128 -6.37 12.83 12.37
C PRO A 128 -6.65 11.43 12.92
N PHE A 129 -5.98 10.43 12.37
CA PHE A 129 -5.98 9.08 12.89
C PHE A 129 -4.95 8.98 14.03
N HIS A 130 -5.44 8.67 15.22
CA HIS A 130 -4.63 8.58 16.44
C HIS A 130 -3.99 7.19 16.52
N GLY A 131 -2.87 7.01 15.81
CA GLY A 131 -2.18 5.73 15.74
C GLY A 131 -1.20 5.66 14.57
N LYS A 132 -0.81 4.44 14.19
CA LYS A 132 -0.04 4.20 12.98
C LYS A 132 -1.01 3.89 11.85
N LEU A 133 -0.94 4.65 10.75
CA LEU A 133 -1.79 4.43 9.57
C LEU A 133 -1.67 3.00 9.02
N TRP A 134 -0.47 2.40 9.11
CA TRP A 134 -0.21 1.03 8.69
C TRP A 134 0.36 0.18 9.82
N GLN A 135 -0.07 -1.08 9.87
CA GLN A 135 0.62 -2.13 10.63
C GLN A 135 2.06 -2.34 10.12
N ARG A 136 2.97 -2.78 11.00
CA ARG A 136 4.42 -2.93 10.69
C ARG A 136 4.67 -3.92 9.56
N ASN A 137 3.99 -5.06 9.58
CA ASN A 137 4.16 -6.13 8.60
C ASN A 137 3.07 -6.08 7.51
N TYR A 138 3.15 -6.99 6.56
CA TYR A 138 2.13 -7.20 5.53
C TYR A 138 2.06 -8.70 5.26
N TYR A 139 0.89 -9.17 4.83
CA TYR A 139 0.72 -10.54 4.36
C TYR A 139 1.09 -10.61 2.88
N GLU A 140 1.87 -11.61 2.50
CA GLU A 140 2.17 -11.93 1.11
C GLU A 140 1.92 -13.41 0.86
N HIS A 141 1.45 -13.73 -0.34
CA HIS A 141 1.18 -15.10 -0.78
C HIS A 141 1.56 -15.21 -2.26
N ILE A 142 2.37 -16.24 -2.60
CA ILE A 142 2.89 -16.44 -3.94
C ILE A 142 1.89 -17.29 -4.75
N VAL A 143 1.24 -16.64 -5.72
CA VAL A 143 0.29 -17.30 -6.61
C VAL A 143 1.02 -17.96 -7.77
N ARG A 144 0.93 -19.29 -7.88
CA ARG A 144 1.67 -20.09 -8.88
C ARG A 144 0.82 -20.60 -10.04
N THR A 145 -0.51 -20.60 -9.90
CA THR A 145 -1.43 -21.15 -10.90
C THR A 145 -2.50 -20.13 -11.29
N GLU A 146 -3.03 -20.23 -12.51
CA GLU A 146 -4.11 -19.38 -12.99
C GLU A 146 -5.43 -19.62 -12.24
N ASP A 147 -5.70 -20.87 -11.80
CA ASP A 147 -6.88 -21.20 -11.00
C ASP A 147 -6.88 -20.44 -9.67
N THR A 148 -5.78 -20.55 -8.91
CA THR A 148 -5.62 -19.81 -7.65
C THR A 148 -5.67 -18.31 -7.87
N LEU A 149 -5.08 -17.81 -8.98
CA LEU A 149 -5.15 -16.40 -9.34
C LEU A 149 -6.59 -15.93 -9.54
N ASN A 150 -7.41 -16.69 -10.28
CA ASN A 150 -8.80 -16.35 -10.52
C ASN A 150 -9.64 -16.38 -9.24
N LYS A 151 -9.42 -17.36 -8.35
CA LYS A 151 -10.06 -17.40 -7.03
C LYS A 151 -9.70 -16.19 -6.17
N ILE A 152 -8.43 -15.77 -6.16
CA ILE A 152 -8.01 -14.57 -5.43
C ILE A 152 -8.60 -13.30 -6.04
N ARG A 153 -8.66 -13.19 -7.38
CA ARG A 153 -9.34 -12.07 -8.06
C ARG A 153 -10.81 -11.99 -7.64
N GLU A 154 -11.49 -13.13 -7.59
CA GLU A 154 -12.87 -13.26 -7.13
C GLU A 154 -13.04 -12.84 -5.67
N TYR A 155 -12.18 -13.37 -4.78
CA TYR A 155 -12.14 -13.00 -3.37
C TYR A 155 -12.02 -11.48 -3.20
N ILE A 156 -11.03 -10.85 -3.86
CA ILE A 156 -10.80 -9.41 -3.77
C ILE A 156 -12.01 -8.61 -4.28
N GLN A 157 -12.62 -9.04 -5.38
CA GLN A 157 -13.77 -8.36 -5.96
C GLN A 157 -15.01 -8.40 -5.06
N TYR A 158 -15.26 -9.53 -4.39
CA TYR A 158 -16.45 -9.74 -3.57
C TYR A 158 -16.23 -9.50 -2.07
N ASN A 159 -14.98 -9.31 -1.61
CA ASN A 159 -14.67 -9.04 -0.22
C ASN A 159 -15.51 -7.90 0.40
N PRO A 160 -15.79 -6.76 -0.29
CA PRO A 160 -16.68 -5.74 0.26
C PRO A 160 -18.08 -6.23 0.60
N LEU A 161 -18.63 -7.14 -0.20
CA LEU A 161 -19.95 -7.74 0.04
C LEU A 161 -19.90 -8.76 1.19
N ARG A 162 -18.73 -9.34 1.41
CA ARG A 162 -18.46 -10.40 2.38
C ARG A 162 -17.81 -9.88 3.66
N TRP A 163 -17.76 -8.56 3.85
CA TRP A 163 -17.14 -7.92 5.02
C TRP A 163 -17.67 -8.46 6.36
N HIS A 164 -18.95 -8.82 6.42
CA HIS A 164 -19.57 -9.43 7.61
C HIS A 164 -19.00 -10.82 7.99
N LEU A 165 -18.30 -11.49 7.08
CA LEU A 165 -17.63 -12.79 7.29
C LEU A 165 -16.10 -12.66 7.41
N ASP A 166 -15.56 -11.47 7.14
CA ASP A 166 -14.13 -11.21 7.07
C ASP A 166 -13.46 -11.35 8.45
N ARG A 167 -12.30 -12.00 8.51
CA ARG A 167 -11.56 -12.19 9.76
C ARG A 167 -11.10 -10.89 10.42
N GLU A 168 -10.85 -9.85 9.62
CA GLU A 168 -10.40 -8.53 10.06
C GLU A 168 -11.57 -7.63 10.45
N ASN A 169 -12.82 -8.11 10.31
CA ASN A 169 -13.98 -7.41 10.84
C ASN A 169 -14.18 -7.74 12.33
N PRO A 170 -14.13 -6.75 13.24
CA PRO A 170 -14.38 -6.96 14.67
C PRO A 170 -15.79 -7.51 14.98
N GLU A 171 -16.75 -7.29 14.08
CA GLU A 171 -18.16 -7.68 14.24
C GLU A 171 -18.53 -8.89 13.38
N LYS A 172 -17.57 -9.73 12.99
CA LYS A 172 -17.83 -10.86 12.09
C LYS A 172 -18.86 -11.85 12.65
N VAL A 173 -19.71 -12.36 11.77
CA VAL A 173 -20.83 -13.27 12.13
C VAL A 173 -20.62 -14.71 11.65
N GLY A 174 -19.48 -15.02 11.04
CA GLY A 174 -19.19 -16.34 10.49
C GLY A 174 -17.78 -16.49 9.94
N THR A 175 -17.62 -17.45 9.03
CA THR A 175 -16.36 -17.75 8.33
C THR A 175 -16.54 -17.71 6.82
N ASP A 176 -15.54 -17.24 6.12
CA ASP A 176 -15.52 -17.22 4.66
C ASP A 176 -14.91 -18.52 4.11
N ALA A 177 -15.75 -19.38 3.52
CA ALA A 177 -15.30 -20.65 2.95
C ALA A 177 -14.32 -20.50 1.77
N LEU A 178 -14.43 -19.41 1.00
CA LEU A 178 -13.53 -19.12 -0.12
C LEU A 178 -12.17 -18.65 0.42
N GLU A 179 -12.16 -17.80 1.45
CA GLU A 179 -10.94 -17.40 2.13
C GLU A 179 -10.20 -18.62 2.71
N ASP A 180 -10.94 -19.53 3.33
CA ASP A 180 -10.41 -20.77 3.88
C ASP A 180 -9.82 -21.68 2.80
N GLU A 181 -10.51 -21.83 1.67
CA GLU A 181 -10.02 -22.61 0.53
C GLU A 181 -8.70 -22.02 -0.02
N ILE A 182 -8.65 -20.70 -0.19
CA ILE A 182 -7.51 -20.01 -0.78
C ILE A 182 -6.29 -20.02 0.16
N PHE A 183 -6.47 -19.74 1.46
CA PHE A 183 -5.34 -19.40 2.34
C PHE A 183 -5.03 -20.45 3.43
N LYS A 184 -5.91 -21.44 3.71
CA LYS A 184 -5.61 -22.48 4.71
C LYS A 184 -4.91 -23.71 4.13
N HIS A 185 -5.10 -24.01 2.84
CA HIS A 185 -4.53 -25.21 2.21
C HIS A 185 -3.01 -25.16 1.97
N ASP A 186 -2.41 -23.96 1.92
CA ASP A 186 -0.98 -23.82 1.66
C ASP A 186 -0.08 -24.20 2.84
N THR A 187 -0.62 -24.25 4.06
CA THR A 187 0.17 -24.61 5.26
C THR A 187 0.63 -26.07 5.29
N LYS A 188 0.13 -26.92 4.39
CA LYS A 188 0.48 -28.36 4.36
C LYS A 188 1.56 -28.74 3.35
N ASN A 189 1.91 -27.87 2.39
CA ASN A 189 2.87 -28.23 1.34
C ASN A 189 4.32 -27.77 1.61
N ASP A 190 4.55 -26.99 2.69
CA ASP A 190 5.88 -26.50 3.06
C ASP A 190 6.61 -27.40 4.09
N ALA A 191 6.08 -28.59 4.37
CA ALA A 191 6.69 -29.55 5.31
C ALA A 191 7.59 -30.62 4.65
N ASP A 192 7.67 -30.66 3.31
CA ASP A 192 8.39 -31.71 2.56
C ASP A 192 9.43 -31.14 1.56
N ILE A 193 10.21 -30.13 1.95
CA ILE A 193 11.44 -29.71 1.23
C ILE A 193 12.61 -29.53 2.19
#